data_AF-A0A099TC11-F1
#
_entry.id   AF-A0A099TC11-F1
#
_cell.length_a   1.000
_cell.length_b   1.000
_cell.length_c   1.000
_cell.angle_alpha   90.00
_cell.angle_beta   90.00
_cell.angle_gamma   90.00
#
_symmetry.space_group_name_H-M   'P 1'
#
loop_
_entity.id
_entity.type
_entity.pdbx_description
1 polymer ?
#
loop_
_entity_poly.entity_id
_entity_poly.type
_entity_poly.pdbx_seq_one_letter_code
_entity_poly.pdbx_strand_id
1 'polypeptide(L)'
;MPPKPQSEYILDARGNIMVSYVGRFETINEDFRAISRKMHLNAELPHVNSIKNLNLNTGHNKETRKLVQEKYQLDFKIFNYSMDLYI
;
A
#
# COMPACT_ATOMS: atom_id res chain seq x y z
N MET A 1 7.82 9.21 15.72
CA MET A 1 7.81 7.75 15.47
C MET A 1 7.82 7.54 13.96
N PRO A 2 8.68 6.69 13.40
CA PRO A 2 8.72 6.47 11.96
C PRO A 2 7.45 5.70 11.51
N PRO A 3 7.06 5.78 10.22
CA PRO A 3 5.85 5.11 9.74
C PRO A 3 5.97 3.60 9.96
N LYS A 4 4.86 2.94 10.30
CA LYS A 4 4.82 1.48 10.44
C LYS A 4 4.67 0.83 9.05
N PRO A 5 5.35 -0.30 8.78
CA PRO A 5 5.06 -1.15 7.62
C PRO A 5 3.59 -1.58 7.57
N GLN A 6 3.05 -1.74 6.36
CA GLN A 6 1.67 -2.17 6.16
C GLN A 6 1.47 -3.63 6.55
N SER A 7 2.50 -4.47 6.41
CA SER A 7 2.49 -5.86 6.87
C SER A 7 2.16 -6.02 8.36
N GLU A 8 2.52 -5.05 9.22
CA GLU A 8 2.17 -5.08 10.65
C GLU A 8 0.65 -5.02 10.91
N TYR A 9 -0.14 -4.55 9.96
CA TYR A 9 -1.61 -4.46 10.10
C TYR A 9 -2.35 -5.71 9.59
N ILE A 10 -1.70 -6.50 8.74
CA ILE A 10 -2.37 -7.61 8.04
C ILE A 10 -1.81 -8.99 8.39
N LEU A 11 -0.68 -9.07 9.10
CA LEU A 11 -0.09 -10.34 9.53
C LEU A 11 -0.44 -10.67 10.97
N ASP A 12 -0.71 -11.95 11.24
CA ASP A 12 -0.80 -12.47 12.59
C ASP A 12 0.59 -12.65 13.22
N ALA A 13 0.64 -13.07 14.49
CA ALA A 13 1.89 -13.32 15.22
C ALA A 13 2.74 -14.46 14.62
N ARG A 14 2.20 -15.25 13.68
CA ARG A 14 2.89 -16.33 12.96
C ARG A 14 3.29 -15.93 11.54
N GLY A 15 2.96 -14.71 11.10
CA GLY A 15 3.25 -14.21 9.76
C GLY A 15 2.23 -14.61 8.69
N ASN A 16 1.01 -15.02 9.07
CA ASN A 16 -0.06 -15.33 8.12
C ASN A 16 -0.91 -14.08 7.82
N ILE A 17 -1.34 -13.93 6.57
CA ILE A 17 -2.27 -12.85 6.18
C ILE A 17 -3.65 -13.09 6.81
N MET A 18 -4.12 -12.13 7.60
CA MET A 18 -5.37 -12.20 8.37
C MET A 18 -6.61 -11.75 7.59
N VAL A 19 -6.42 -11.14 6.42
CA VAL A 19 -7.50 -10.56 5.60
C VAL A 19 -7.73 -11.39 4.35
N SER A 20 -9.00 -11.45 3.90
CA SER A 20 -9.39 -12.19 2.68
C SER A 20 -9.17 -11.41 1.39
N TYR A 21 -8.85 -10.11 1.48
CA TYR A 21 -8.64 -9.22 0.36
C TYR A 21 -7.77 -8.02 0.77
N VAL A 22 -6.88 -7.59 -0.12
CA VAL A 22 -6.09 -6.36 0.01
C VAL A 22 -6.26 -5.57 -1.28
N GLY A 23 -6.94 -4.43 -1.21
CA GLY A 23 -7.05 -3.49 -2.35
C GLY A 23 -5.84 -2.56 -2.43
N ARG A 24 -5.61 -1.96 -3.60
CA ARG A 24 -4.49 -1.06 -3.88
C ARG A 24 -5.00 0.33 -4.23
N PHE A 25 -4.23 1.36 -3.87
CA PHE A 25 -4.59 2.73 -4.25
C PHE A 25 -4.51 2.94 -5.76
N GLU A 26 -3.60 2.26 -6.45
CA GLU A 26 -3.47 2.33 -7.91
C GLU A 26 -4.71 1.84 -8.66
N THR A 27 -5.49 0.95 -8.04
CA THR A 27 -6.71 0.31 -8.60
C THR A 27 -7.92 0.49 -7.68
N ILE A 28 -7.95 1.59 -6.92
CA ILE A 28 -8.88 1.77 -5.79
C ILE A 28 -10.36 1.63 -6.19
N ASN A 29 -10.73 2.13 -7.38
CA ASN A 29 -12.10 2.05 -7.87
C ASN A 29 -12.47 0.63 -8.32
N GLU A 30 -11.54 -0.10 -8.93
CA GLU A 30 -11.70 -1.49 -9.33
C GLU A 30 -11.83 -2.38 -8.09
N ASP A 31 -10.94 -2.19 -7.12
CA ASP A 31 -10.90 -2.94 -5.86
C ASP A 31 -12.17 -2.71 -5.05
N PHE A 32 -12.60 -1.45 -4.93
CA PHE A 32 -13.84 -1.13 -4.22
C PHE A 32 -15.06 -1.77 -4.91
N ARG A 33 -15.16 -1.70 -6.24
CA ARG A 33 -16.24 -2.37 -6.99
C ARG A 33 -16.22 -3.89 -6.82
N ALA A 34 -15.04 -4.51 -6.74
CA ALA A 34 -14.93 -5.94 -6.47
C ALA A 34 -15.48 -6.32 -5.09
N ILE A 35 -15.11 -5.55 -4.05
CA ILE A 35 -15.59 -5.77 -2.68
C ILE A 35 -17.11 -5.51 -2.58
N SER A 36 -17.60 -4.39 -3.11
CA SER A 36 -19.03 -4.05 -3.07
C SER A 36 -19.89 -5.13 -3.74
N ARG A 37 -19.46 -5.67 -4.89
CA ARG A 37 -20.14 -6.80 -5.55
C ARG A 37 -20.13 -8.06 -4.68
N LYS A 38 -18.99 -8.41 -4.07
CA LYS A 38 -18.87 -9.58 -3.19
C LYS A 38 -19.76 -9.47 -1.94
N MET A 39 -19.98 -8.24 -1.46
CA MET A 39 -20.81 -7.95 -0.29
C MET A 39 -22.28 -7.66 -0.64
N HIS A 40 -22.66 -7.74 -1.92
CA HIS A 40 -23.99 -7.36 -2.42
C HIS A 40 -24.42 -5.94 -2.03
N LEU A 41 -23.46 -5.01 -2.02
CA LEU A 41 -23.68 -3.60 -1.72
C LEU A 41 -23.74 -2.78 -3.00
N ASN A 42 -24.75 -1.90 -3.08
CA ASN A 42 -24.80 -0.84 -4.08
C ASN A 42 -24.24 0.45 -3.47
N ALA A 43 -22.92 0.58 -3.47
CA ALA A 43 -22.20 1.70 -2.86
C ALA A 43 -21.15 2.25 -3.83
N GLU A 44 -20.87 3.55 -3.69
CA GLU A 44 -19.82 4.26 -4.41
C GLU A 44 -18.76 4.76 -3.43
N LEU A 45 -17.52 4.88 -3.91
CA LEU A 45 -16.41 5.41 -3.12
C LEU A 45 -16.16 6.88 -3.51
N PRO A 46 -16.63 7.86 -2.72
CA PRO A 46 -16.42 9.26 -3.04
C PRO A 46 -14.94 9.64 -2.90
N HIS A 47 -14.40 10.34 -3.89
CA HIS A 47 -13.02 10.82 -3.87
C HIS A 47 -12.90 12.17 -3.13
N VAL A 48 -12.99 12.12 -1.79
CA VAL A 48 -13.02 13.33 -0.94
C VAL A 48 -11.62 13.94 -0.76
N ASN A 49 -10.61 13.09 -0.60
CA ASN A 49 -9.23 13.52 -0.33
C ASN A 49 -8.37 13.43 -1.59
N SER A 50 -8.49 14.44 -2.46
CA SER A 50 -7.65 14.55 -3.67
C SER A 50 -6.52 15.56 -3.47
N ILE A 51 -5.28 15.15 -3.71
CA ILE A 51 -4.12 16.05 -3.75
C ILE A 51 -3.82 16.35 -5.21
N LYS A 52 -3.98 17.62 -5.63
CA LYS A 52 -3.80 18.04 -7.04
C LYS A 52 -2.34 18.18 -7.46
N ASN A 53 -1.45 18.50 -6.52
CA ASN A 53 -0.05 18.82 -6.79
C ASN A 53 0.85 18.00 -5.87
N LEU A 54 1.11 16.75 -6.24
CA LEU A 54 2.14 15.95 -5.58
C LEU A 54 3.49 16.31 -6.20
N ASN A 55 4.35 17.00 -5.46
CA ASN A 55 5.74 17.15 -5.85
C ASN A 55 6.44 15.79 -5.68
N LEU A 56 6.45 15.01 -6.75
CA LEU A 56 7.07 13.68 -6.80
C LEU A 56 8.61 13.72 -6.75
N ASN A 57 9.19 14.91 -6.85
CA ASN A 57 10.63 15.09 -6.79
C ASN A 57 11.10 15.17 -5.34
N THR A 58 10.94 14.07 -4.61
CA THR A 58 11.52 13.89 -3.29
C THR A 58 12.89 13.28 -3.49
N GLY A 59 13.91 14.13 -3.68
CA GLY A 59 15.30 13.71 -3.88
C GLY A 59 15.75 12.72 -2.82
N HIS A 60 15.58 11.43 -3.08
CA HIS A 60 16.00 10.37 -2.18
C HIS A 60 17.47 10.11 -2.48
N ASN A 61 18.33 10.43 -1.52
CA ASN A 61 19.73 10.05 -1.62
C ASN A 61 19.88 8.52 -1.43
N LYS A 62 21.07 7.99 -1.72
CA LYS A 62 21.37 6.55 -1.62
C LYS A 62 21.10 5.97 -0.22
N GLU A 63 21.32 6.77 0.82
CA GLU A 63 21.13 6.36 2.22
C GLU A 63 19.65 6.18 2.56
N THR A 64 18.80 7.13 2.16
CA THR A 64 17.35 7.05 2.35
C THR A 64 16.76 5.83 1.66
N ARG A 65 17.20 5.51 0.43
CA ARG A 65 16.75 4.31 -0.28
C ARG A 65 17.09 3.03 0.48
N LYS A 66 18.32 2.92 0.98
CA LYS A 66 18.76 1.76 1.76
C LYS A 66 17.91 1.58 3.02
N LEU A 67 17.64 2.66 3.75
CA LEU A 67 16.80 2.61 4.94
C LEU A 67 15.36 2.16 4.63
N VAL A 68 14.79 2.62 3.52
CA VAL A 68 13.45 2.20 3.06
C VAL A 68 13.46 0.72 2.68
N GLN A 69 14.46 0.27 1.92
CA GLN A 69 14.59 -1.14 1.52
C GLN A 69 14.70 -2.06 2.74
N GLU A 70 15.55 -1.71 3.72
CA GLU A 70 15.71 -2.51 4.95
C GLU A 70 14.43 -2.53 5.78
N LYS A 71 13.77 -1.37 5.95
CA LYS A 71 12.59 -1.26 6.80
C LYS A 71 11.34 -1.91 6.21
N TYR A 72 11.13 -1.77 4.90
CA TYR A 72 9.89 -2.19 4.24
C TYR A 72 10.09 -3.42 3.35
N GLN A 73 11.20 -4.15 3.48
CA GLN A 73 11.50 -5.35 2.68
C GLN A 73 10.33 -6.36 2.67
N LEU A 74 9.70 -6.56 3.83
CA LEU A 74 8.57 -7.48 3.96
C LEU A 74 7.34 -6.98 3.19
N ASP A 75 7.05 -5.68 3.22
CA ASP A 75 5.96 -5.08 2.45
C ASP A 75 6.19 -5.28 0.94
N PHE A 76 7.39 -4.97 0.44
CA PHE A 76 7.73 -5.19 -0.97
C PHE A 76 7.50 -6.65 -1.38
N LYS A 77 7.91 -7.59 -0.53
CA LYS A 77 7.72 -9.02 -0.77
C LYS A 77 6.25 -9.43 -0.75
N ILE A 78 5.49 -9.06 0.28
CA ILE A 78 4.10 -9.51 0.46
C ILE A 78 3.18 -8.89 -0.58
N PHE A 79 3.38 -7.61 -0.91
CA PHE A 79 2.54 -6.90 -1.86
C PHE A 79 3.05 -6.99 -3.30
N ASN A 80 4.16 -7.71 -3.52
CA ASN A 80 4.77 -7.96 -4.81
C ASN A 80 5.12 -6.67 -5.58
N TYR A 81 5.80 -5.75 -4.90
CA TYR A 81 6.35 -4.51 -5.48
C TYR A 81 7.87 -4.65 -5.67
N SER A 82 8.43 -3.95 -6.67
CA SER A 82 9.88 -3.88 -6.87
C SER A 82 10.55 -3.05 -5.77
N MET A 83 11.73 -3.48 -5.33
CA MET A 83 12.61 -2.73 -4.42
C MET A 83 13.55 -1.75 -5.17
N ASP A 84 13.40 -1.60 -6.48
CA ASP A 84 14.20 -0.69 -7.30
C ASP A 84 13.72 0.76 -7.15
N LEU A 85 14.18 1.42 -6.08
CA LEU A 85 13.78 2.78 -5.71
C LEU A 85 14.52 3.89 -6.49
N TYR A 86 14.98 3.63 -7.72
CA TYR A 86 15.64 4.63 -8.55
C TYR A 86 14.59 5.54 -9.20
N ILE A 87 14.12 6.52 -8.42
CA ILE A 87 13.22 7.61 -8.85
C ILE A 87 13.98 8.94 -8.70
#